data_AF-A0A8T3MCZ4-F1
#
_entry.id   AF-A0A8T3MCZ4-F1
#
_cell.length_a   1.000
_cell.length_b   1.000
_cell.length_c   1.000
_cell.angle_alpha   90.00
_cell.angle_beta   90.00
_cell.angle_gamma   90.00
#
_symmetry.space_group_name_H-M   'P 1'
#
loop_
_entity.id
_entity.type
_entity.pdbx_description
1 polymer ?
#
loop_
_entity_poly.entity_id
_entity_poly.type
_entity_poly.pdbx_seq_one_letter_code
_entity_poly.pdbx_strand_id
1 'polypeptide(L)'
;MDLSRRDRVAAGLALLGLTLGLGALALGHPDPGVQIGRQDDLVVVQWVQPGSQAQRDGVLPGMVVTEVNAVQLLELPTYVYPEVVDPEVVDPENPDVMPTPAEPEVRPSRPTPVGISDDALVSLLSGGIRSFSTIQPWDLERGAPDAWNVQGYYYDDGELLGTAFPYAVGVLLLFGGVWWLRTGRAGTAVQPLALPLSVAVAMPFLLRPVEAAWWPVALGASTLLLVVAMLPLATALIELVESETERRLVGLAAAASAAIAILAALATPESEGLRTSAVRWALVSAIPLLPGIAAAGPVALRSAEGTPGGTGRLLQSTEYAVAGATPMFALATGQDAYLFPLSLWLLVVAAAGRFTIRPLARLATRATLQRDLVVAATEAERARVAADIHDDALQELSLLVRRLDAAGDAEGADIARTVSDRLRAICGDLRLPILDDLGVGPALDWLVLRIERLAGGEVRLERTDGTRPPPDVELAFFRVAQEALANAVKHGRPPIVVSYRATPAGASLSVDDAGPGIAPDAGTTAELDGRLGMLNMQQRAEQIGAILDIRRWPGGGTHVALEWRPR
;
A
#
# COMPACT_ATOMS: atom_id res chain seq x y z
N MET A 1 8.40 10.14 -17.78
CA MET A 1 7.17 9.50 -17.26
C MET A 1 6.05 10.50 -17.43
N ASP A 2 5.07 10.19 -18.27
CA ASP A 2 3.89 11.04 -18.40
C ASP A 2 3.04 10.89 -17.14
N LEU A 3 2.84 11.99 -16.41
CA LEU A 3 2.01 11.98 -15.19
C LEU A 3 0.53 11.96 -15.60
N SER A 4 -0.25 11.09 -14.96
CA SER A 4 -1.69 11.06 -15.17
C SER A 4 -2.32 12.43 -14.84
N ARG A 5 -3.50 12.74 -15.39
CA ARG A 5 -4.19 14.02 -15.12
C ARG A 5 -4.40 14.24 -13.62
N ARG A 6 -4.77 13.18 -12.89
CA ARG A 6 -4.95 13.20 -11.42
C ARG A 6 -3.64 13.46 -10.68
N ASP A 7 -2.52 12.87 -11.13
CA ASP A 7 -1.22 13.08 -10.50
C ASP A 7 -0.74 14.53 -10.68
N ARG A 8 -1.00 15.13 -11.84
CA ARG A 8 -0.70 16.55 -12.06
C ARG A 8 -1.49 17.46 -11.13
N VAL A 9 -2.77 17.18 -10.91
CA VAL A 9 -3.61 17.91 -9.95
C VAL A 9 -3.08 17.73 -8.52
N ALA A 10 -2.79 16.49 -8.11
CA ALA A 10 -2.23 16.20 -6.79
C ALA A 10 -0.89 16.91 -6.57
N ALA A 11 0.00 16.91 -7.55
CA ALA A 11 1.28 17.63 -7.48
C ALA A 11 1.08 19.15 -7.33
N GLY A 12 0.14 19.75 -8.07
CA GLY A 12 -0.18 21.16 -7.95
C GLY A 12 -0.71 21.53 -6.56
N LEU A 13 -1.58 20.70 -5.99
CA LEU A 13 -2.09 20.88 -4.63
C LEU A 13 -1.01 20.71 -3.56
N ALA A 14 -0.10 19.75 -3.75
CA ALA A 14 1.05 19.55 -2.87
C ALA A 14 1.96 20.79 -2.86
N LEU A 15 2.26 21.33 -4.04
CA LEU A 15 3.06 22.55 -4.17
C LEU A 15 2.36 23.73 -3.48
N LEU A 16 1.07 23.90 -3.71
CA LEU A 16 0.28 24.97 -3.09
C LEU A 16 0.27 24.86 -1.56
N GLY A 17 0.06 23.65 -1.02
CA GLY A 17 0.12 23.40 0.43
C GLY A 17 1.49 23.68 1.02
N LEU A 18 2.56 23.25 0.35
CA LEU A 18 3.94 23.54 0.75
C LEU A 18 4.22 25.03 0.78
N THR A 19 3.85 25.77 -0.28
CA THR A 19 4.13 27.21 -0.39
C THR A 19 3.32 28.02 0.61
N LEU A 20 2.04 27.69 0.80
CA LEU A 20 1.20 28.37 1.78
C LEU A 20 1.66 28.11 3.20
N GLY A 21 1.98 26.86 3.55
CA GLY A 21 2.50 26.52 4.88
C GLY A 21 3.86 27.15 5.16
N LEU A 22 4.78 27.16 4.18
CA LEU A 22 6.07 27.83 4.31
C LEU A 22 5.92 29.34 4.43
N GLY A 23 5.03 29.94 3.63
CA GLY A 23 4.73 31.37 3.69
C GLY A 23 4.14 31.75 5.04
N ALA A 24 3.21 30.95 5.57
CA ALA A 24 2.65 31.17 6.89
C ALA A 24 3.67 30.98 8.01
N LEU A 25 4.63 30.05 7.89
CA LEU A 25 5.76 29.95 8.83
C LEU A 25 6.71 31.15 8.76
N ALA A 26 6.92 31.73 7.57
CA ALA A 26 7.84 32.84 7.36
C ALA A 26 7.24 34.21 7.72
N LEU A 27 5.93 34.37 7.54
CA LEU A 27 5.21 35.64 7.70
C LEU A 27 4.26 35.67 8.90
N GLY A 28 3.91 34.51 9.44
CA GLY A 28 2.91 34.39 10.49
C GLY A 28 3.41 34.94 11.82
N HIS A 29 2.54 35.70 12.47
CA HIS A 29 2.61 35.90 13.90
C HIS A 29 1.46 35.11 14.54
N PRO A 30 1.67 34.42 15.66
CA PRO A 30 0.60 33.73 16.35
C PRO A 30 -0.42 34.78 16.79
N ASP A 31 -1.66 34.59 16.37
CA ASP A 31 -2.80 35.27 16.96
C ASP A 31 -3.41 34.29 17.99
N PRO A 32 -3.44 34.66 19.28
CA PRO A 32 -3.97 33.79 20.33
C PRO A 32 -5.50 33.63 20.25
N GLY A 33 -6.16 34.21 19.25
CA GLY A 33 -7.60 34.18 19.04
C GLY A 33 -8.31 35.23 19.89
N VAL A 34 -7.68 36.39 20.09
CA VAL A 34 -8.19 37.44 20.97
C VAL A 34 -8.33 38.73 20.20
N GLN A 35 -9.53 39.30 20.22
CA GLN A 35 -9.76 40.63 19.71
C GLN A 35 -9.65 41.64 20.86
N ILE A 36 -8.58 42.41 20.84
CA ILE A 36 -8.33 43.50 21.78
C ILE A 36 -8.75 44.81 21.12
N GLY A 37 -9.44 45.67 21.86
CA GLY A 37 -9.81 46.98 21.37
C GLY A 37 -10.01 47.97 22.51
N ARG A 38 -10.21 49.23 22.15
CA ARG A 38 -10.42 50.30 23.12
C ARG A 38 -11.89 50.36 23.54
N GLN A 39 -12.12 50.44 24.84
CA GLN A 39 -13.42 50.74 25.43
C GLN A 39 -13.20 51.88 26.44
N ASP A 40 -13.79 53.03 26.15
CA ASP A 40 -13.53 54.29 26.86
C ASP A 40 -12.01 54.63 26.87
N ASP A 41 -11.43 54.79 28.05
CA ASP A 41 -10.01 55.08 28.25
C ASP A 41 -9.13 53.82 28.40
N LEU A 42 -9.73 52.62 28.42
CA LEU A 42 -9.04 51.36 28.68
C LEU A 42 -8.97 50.50 27.41
N VAL A 43 -7.91 49.69 27.35
CA VAL A 43 -7.79 48.63 26.34
C VAL A 43 -8.33 47.35 26.95
N VAL A 44 -9.30 46.71 26.29
CA VAL A 44 -10.01 45.55 26.81
C VAL A 44 -10.06 44.42 25.80
N VAL A 45 -10.18 43.21 26.31
CA VAL A 45 -10.52 42.04 25.53
C VAL A 45 -11.98 42.16 25.10
N GLN A 46 -12.24 42.49 23.84
CA GLN A 46 -13.59 42.61 23.31
C GLN A 46 -14.21 41.24 23.05
N TRP A 47 -13.39 40.32 22.55
CA TRP A 47 -13.84 39.00 22.17
C TRP A 47 -12.70 37.98 22.27
N VAL A 48 -13.05 36.75 22.64
CA VAL A 48 -12.13 35.61 22.69
C VAL A 48 -12.73 34.49 21.85
N GLN A 49 -11.97 34.00 20.88
CA GLN A 49 -12.40 32.94 20.01
C GLN A 49 -12.57 31.62 20.80
N PRO A 50 -13.70 30.91 20.64
CA PRO A 50 -13.87 29.59 21.22
C PRO A 50 -12.80 28.59 20.74
N GLY A 51 -12.26 27.77 21.64
CA GLY A 51 -11.21 26.79 21.34
C GLY A 51 -9.81 27.38 21.12
N SER A 52 -9.66 28.71 21.14
CA SER A 52 -8.37 29.39 21.04
C SER A 52 -7.46 29.10 22.23
N GLN A 53 -6.16 29.40 22.08
CA GLN A 53 -5.23 29.25 23.19
C GLN A 53 -5.58 30.19 24.34
N ALA A 54 -5.94 31.44 24.05
CA ALA A 54 -6.38 32.38 25.07
C ALA A 54 -7.60 31.91 25.86
N GLN A 55 -8.59 31.28 25.21
CA GLN A 55 -9.73 30.73 25.95
C GLN A 55 -9.30 29.61 26.91
N ARG A 56 -8.37 28.73 26.48
CA ARG A 56 -7.84 27.65 27.32
C ARG A 56 -7.03 28.17 28.50
N ASP A 57 -6.35 29.30 28.31
CA ASP A 57 -5.59 29.95 29.37
C ASP A 57 -6.50 30.74 30.34
N GLY A 58 -7.80 30.84 30.05
CA GLY A 58 -8.80 31.45 30.92
C GLY A 58 -9.08 32.93 30.64
N VAL A 59 -8.66 33.44 29.49
CA VAL A 59 -8.95 34.81 29.05
C VAL A 59 -10.44 34.94 28.73
N LEU A 60 -11.06 36.00 29.24
CA LEU A 60 -12.49 36.26 29.09
C LEU A 60 -12.74 37.63 28.46
N PRO A 61 -13.81 37.79 27.67
CA PRO A 61 -14.27 39.11 27.25
C PRO A 61 -14.52 40.03 28.45
N GLY A 62 -14.12 41.29 28.31
CA GLY A 62 -14.21 42.33 29.32
C GLY A 62 -12.94 42.50 30.15
N MET A 63 -12.01 41.54 30.18
CA MET A 63 -10.74 41.70 30.88
C MET A 63 -9.95 42.90 30.34
N VAL A 64 -9.30 43.65 31.22
CA VAL A 64 -8.54 44.84 30.84
C VAL A 64 -7.11 44.44 30.54
N VAL A 65 -6.59 44.89 29.41
CA VAL A 65 -5.26 44.56 28.93
C VAL A 65 -4.28 45.57 29.49
N THR A 66 -3.31 45.09 30.25
CA THR A 66 -2.30 45.92 30.92
C THR A 66 -1.04 46.09 30.09
N GLU A 67 -0.72 45.08 29.28
CA GLU A 67 0.50 45.03 28.47
C GLU A 67 0.26 44.15 27.24
N VAL A 68 0.84 44.51 26.09
CA VAL A 68 0.87 43.70 24.86
C VAL A 68 2.27 43.75 24.28
N ASN A 69 2.90 42.60 24.02
CA ASN A 69 4.23 42.48 23.39
C ASN A 69 5.29 43.39 24.04
N ALA A 70 5.37 43.40 25.38
CA ALA A 70 6.25 44.29 26.16
C ALA A 70 5.93 45.79 26.08
N VAL A 71 4.80 46.19 25.47
CA VAL A 71 4.29 47.55 25.47
C VAL A 71 3.22 47.69 26.54
N GLN A 72 3.49 48.49 27.56
CA GLN A 72 2.55 48.76 28.64
C GLN A 72 1.42 49.68 28.15
N LEU A 73 0.17 49.25 28.37
CA LEU A 73 -1.05 49.97 28.00
C LEU A 73 -1.75 50.59 29.22
N LEU A 74 -1.50 50.01 30.40
CA LEU A 74 -2.03 50.48 31.67
C LEU A 74 -0.91 50.58 32.71
N GLU A 75 -0.70 51.78 33.25
CA GLU A 75 0.19 52.00 34.39
C GLU A 75 -0.50 51.54 35.66
N LEU A 76 0.06 50.52 36.29
CA LEU A 76 -0.39 50.01 37.58
C LEU A 76 0.35 50.73 38.71
N PRO A 77 -0.36 51.13 39.78
CA PRO A 77 0.23 51.68 40.99
C PRO A 77 1.34 50.81 41.60
N THR A 78 2.51 51.41 41.83
CA THR A 78 3.68 50.76 42.42
C THR A 78 4.09 51.45 43.72
N TYR A 79 4.61 50.68 44.67
CA TYR A 79 5.19 51.22 45.90
C TYR A 79 6.56 51.84 45.60
N VAL A 80 6.63 53.16 45.69
CA VAL A 80 7.87 53.93 45.63
C VAL A 80 8.34 54.15 47.06
N TYR A 81 9.41 53.45 47.43
CA TYR A 81 10.09 53.69 48.69
C TYR A 81 10.88 54.99 48.56
N PRO A 82 10.69 55.96 49.48
CA PRO A 82 11.57 57.12 49.55
C PRO A 82 13.01 56.62 49.67
N GLU A 83 13.95 57.23 48.92
CA GLU A 83 15.38 57.02 49.19
C GLU A 83 15.60 57.26 50.68
N VAL A 84 16.24 56.29 51.36
CA VAL A 84 16.57 56.42 52.78
C VAL A 84 17.43 57.67 52.94
N VAL A 85 16.82 58.75 53.41
CA VAL A 85 17.52 59.98 53.73
C VAL A 85 18.43 59.64 54.92
N ASP A 86 19.73 59.73 54.67
CA ASP A 86 20.87 59.67 55.58
C ASP A 86 20.69 58.99 56.96
N PRO A 87 21.45 57.93 57.30
CA PRO A 87 21.41 57.31 58.62
C PRO A 87 21.86 58.21 59.79
N GLU A 88 22.15 59.50 59.57
CA GLU A 88 22.62 60.46 60.56
C GLU A 88 21.53 61.13 61.41
N VAL A 89 20.24 60.87 61.20
CA VAL A 89 19.18 61.32 62.12
C VAL A 89 18.94 60.27 63.21
N VAL A 90 19.99 59.94 63.97
CA VAL A 90 19.84 59.34 65.30
C VAL A 90 19.79 60.50 66.28
N ASP A 91 18.65 60.68 66.95
CA ASP A 91 18.51 61.68 68.00
C ASP A 91 19.59 61.45 69.08
N PRO A 92 20.54 62.39 69.29
CA PRO A 92 21.62 62.22 70.26
C PRO A 92 21.10 62.11 71.71
N GLU A 93 19.85 62.50 71.99
CA GLU A 93 19.22 62.33 73.30
C GLU A 93 18.53 60.98 73.48
N ASN A 94 18.32 60.20 72.40
CA ASN A 94 17.66 58.89 72.48
C ASN A 94 18.14 57.91 71.38
N PRO A 95 19.27 57.21 71.60
CA PRO A 95 19.91 56.35 70.58
C PRO A 95 19.13 55.07 70.23
N ASP A 96 18.06 54.75 70.97
CA ASP A 96 17.22 53.57 70.74
C ASP A 96 16.03 53.85 69.78
N VAL A 97 15.84 55.10 69.34
CA VAL A 97 14.79 55.47 68.37
C VAL A 97 15.30 55.22 66.96
N MET A 98 15.03 54.02 66.43
CA MET A 98 15.22 53.74 65.01
C MET A 98 14.33 54.70 64.18
N PRO A 99 14.85 55.34 63.12
CA PRO A 99 14.00 56.11 62.23
C PRO A 99 12.93 55.20 61.65
N THR A 100 11.66 55.57 61.83
CA THR A 100 10.53 54.87 61.24
C THR A 100 10.74 54.87 59.72
N PRO A 101 10.78 53.70 59.04
CA PRO A 101 10.82 53.69 57.58
C PRO A 101 9.67 54.53 57.06
N ALA A 102 9.96 55.52 56.22
CA ALA A 102 8.91 56.33 55.62
C ALA A 102 7.94 55.38 54.89
N GLU A 103 6.63 55.54 55.13
CA GLU A 103 5.63 54.70 54.49
C GLU A 103 5.79 54.81 52.97
N PRO A 104 5.84 53.69 52.24
CA PRO A 104 6.02 53.72 50.79
C PRO A 104 4.85 54.47 50.14
N GLU A 105 5.17 55.37 49.22
CA GLU A 105 4.16 56.11 48.49
C GLU A 105 3.75 55.33 47.25
N VAL A 106 2.44 55.20 47.01
CA VAL A 106 1.91 54.50 45.84
C VAL A 106 1.80 55.48 44.66
N ARG A 107 2.51 55.20 43.55
CA ARG A 107 2.48 56.03 42.32
C ARG A 107 2.29 55.18 41.04
N PRO A 108 1.34 55.53 40.16
CA PRO A 108 0.23 56.49 40.35
C PRO A 108 -0.74 56.04 41.46
N SER A 109 -1.66 56.88 41.94
CA SER A 109 -2.62 56.50 43.01
C SER A 109 -3.78 55.62 42.52
N ARG A 110 -3.99 55.56 41.20
CA ARG A 110 -5.00 54.73 40.52
C ARG A 110 -4.41 54.19 39.23
N PRO A 111 -4.86 53.03 38.74
CA PRO A 111 -4.51 52.54 37.41
C PRO A 111 -4.84 53.61 36.36
N THR A 112 -3.85 54.01 35.57
CA THR A 112 -3.99 55.11 34.61
C THR A 112 -3.61 54.61 33.22
N PRO A 113 -4.40 54.88 32.16
CA PRO A 113 -4.03 54.51 30.80
C PRO A 113 -2.73 55.20 30.37
N VAL A 114 -1.87 54.46 29.66
CA VAL A 114 -0.69 55.05 29.04
C VAL A 114 -1.13 55.89 27.84
N GLY A 115 -0.60 57.10 27.70
CA GLY A 115 -0.92 58.06 26.63
C GLY A 115 -0.39 57.66 25.25
N ILE A 116 -0.85 56.52 24.72
CA ILE A 116 -0.52 56.02 23.38
C ILE A 116 -1.48 56.64 22.36
N SER A 117 -0.95 57.09 21.22
CA SER A 117 -1.78 57.61 20.13
C SER A 117 -2.62 56.50 19.49
N ASP A 118 -3.80 56.85 18.97
CA ASP A 118 -4.69 55.86 18.35
C ASP A 118 -4.02 55.14 17.16
N ASP A 119 -3.20 55.84 16.36
CA ASP A 119 -2.44 55.22 15.26
C ASP A 119 -1.41 54.19 15.76
N ALA A 120 -0.73 54.49 16.87
CA ALA A 120 0.24 53.58 17.47
C ALA A 120 -0.46 52.37 18.10
N LEU A 121 -1.62 52.59 18.73
CA LEU A 121 -2.46 51.52 19.29
C LEU A 121 -2.98 50.60 18.18
N VAL A 122 -3.49 51.15 17.08
CA VAL A 122 -3.93 50.36 15.92
C VAL A 122 -2.76 49.58 15.32
N SER A 123 -1.57 50.18 15.19
CA SER A 123 -0.39 49.47 14.70
C SER A 123 0.06 48.33 15.64
N LEU A 124 -0.07 48.52 16.96
CA LEU A 124 0.29 47.51 17.95
C LEU A 124 -0.69 46.35 17.95
N LEU A 125 -2.00 46.65 17.93
CA LEU A 125 -3.07 45.66 17.99
C LEU A 125 -3.36 44.98 16.64
N SER A 126 -2.89 45.55 15.53
CA SER A 126 -2.94 44.89 14.21
C SER A 126 -1.74 43.98 13.95
N GLY A 127 -0.69 44.05 14.76
CA GLY A 127 0.40 43.07 14.79
C GLY A 127 0.01 41.81 15.58
N GLY A 128 0.74 40.72 15.39
CA GLY A 128 0.45 39.50 16.16
C GLY A 128 0.83 39.63 17.63
N ILE A 129 0.01 39.05 18.48
CA ILE A 129 0.12 39.15 19.95
C ILE A 129 0.89 37.91 20.45
N ARG A 130 2.17 38.11 20.75
CA ARG A 130 3.05 37.07 21.31
C ARG A 130 2.94 36.97 22.81
N SER A 131 2.64 38.07 23.47
CA SER A 131 2.33 38.08 24.88
C SER A 131 1.36 39.21 25.17
N PHE A 132 0.49 38.99 26.15
CA PHE A 132 -0.27 40.08 26.73
C PHE A 132 -0.60 39.76 28.18
N SER A 133 -0.83 40.80 28.95
CA SER A 133 -1.20 40.69 30.35
C SER A 133 -2.60 41.26 30.54
N THR A 134 -3.42 40.58 31.33
CA THR A 134 -4.77 41.05 31.64
C THR A 134 -5.04 41.10 33.12
N ILE A 135 -5.98 41.97 33.50
CA ILE A 135 -6.54 42.07 34.83
C ILE A 135 -8.07 41.97 34.75
N GLN A 136 -8.68 41.40 35.79
CA GLN A 136 -10.13 41.31 35.85
C GLN A 136 -10.75 42.69 36.07
N PRO A 137 -11.93 42.98 35.49
CA PRO A 137 -12.58 44.28 35.65
C PRO A 137 -12.90 44.63 37.10
N TRP A 138 -13.29 43.63 37.91
CA TRP A 138 -13.61 43.86 39.32
C TRP A 138 -12.37 44.18 40.18
N ASP A 139 -11.18 43.73 39.76
CA ASP A 139 -9.93 44.00 40.48
C ASP A 139 -9.57 45.48 40.32
N LEU A 140 -9.81 46.06 39.14
CA LEU A 140 -9.65 47.50 38.87
C LEU A 140 -10.56 48.39 39.73
N GLU A 141 -11.80 47.95 40.00
CA GLU A 141 -12.78 48.73 40.75
C GLU A 141 -12.61 48.64 42.28
N ARG A 142 -12.09 47.50 42.80
CA ARG A 142 -12.10 47.19 44.24
C ARG A 142 -10.74 46.81 44.84
N GLY A 143 -9.71 46.62 44.02
CA GLY A 143 -8.39 46.19 44.47
C GLY A 143 -7.53 47.33 45.04
N ALA A 144 -6.72 46.99 46.04
CA ALA A 144 -5.52 47.76 46.42
C ALA A 144 -4.33 47.35 45.51
N PRO A 145 -3.20 48.08 45.51
CA PRO A 145 -2.01 47.72 44.71
C PRO A 145 -1.56 46.26 44.90
N ASP A 146 -1.75 45.70 46.09
CA ASP A 146 -1.41 44.30 46.42
C ASP A 146 -2.46 43.27 45.98
N ALA A 147 -3.65 43.71 45.55
CA ALA A 147 -4.78 42.85 45.22
C ALA A 147 -5.03 42.69 43.71
N TRP A 148 -4.30 43.43 42.87
CA TRP A 148 -4.41 43.32 41.41
C TRP A 148 -3.65 42.11 40.89
N ASN A 149 -4.38 41.02 40.65
CA ASN A 149 -3.82 39.81 40.09
C ASN A 149 -3.68 39.93 38.57
N VAL A 150 -2.55 40.47 38.11
CA VAL A 150 -2.23 40.54 36.69
C VAL A 150 -1.81 39.16 36.20
N GLN A 151 -2.55 38.63 35.23
CA GLN A 151 -2.24 37.36 34.58
C GLN A 151 -1.51 37.64 33.29
N GLY A 152 -0.23 37.24 33.22
CA GLY A 152 0.58 37.31 32.01
C GLY A 152 0.44 36.05 31.18
N TYR A 153 0.19 36.22 29.88
CA TYR A 153 0.06 35.15 28.91
C TYR A 153 1.15 35.26 27.86
N TYR A 154 1.85 34.15 27.62
CA TYR A 154 2.94 34.05 26.65
C TYR A 154 2.63 32.99 25.61
N TYR A 155 2.69 33.39 24.34
CA TYR A 155 2.35 32.62 23.16
C TYR A 155 3.56 32.38 22.23
N ASP A 156 4.73 32.97 22.55
CA ASP A 156 5.99 32.89 21.77
C ASP A 156 6.65 31.49 21.85
N ASP A 157 6.56 30.80 23.00
CA ASP A 157 7.24 29.51 23.23
C ASP A 157 6.60 28.30 22.51
N GLY A 158 5.43 28.48 21.90
CA GLY A 158 4.69 27.44 21.16
C GLY A 158 5.01 27.36 19.66
N GLU A 159 5.73 28.35 19.10
CA GLU A 159 5.85 28.55 17.65
C GLU A 159 6.54 27.40 16.91
N LEU A 160 7.71 26.94 17.38
CA LEU A 160 8.53 25.94 16.67
C LEU A 160 7.99 24.51 16.79
N LEU A 161 7.57 24.09 17.98
CA LEU A 161 7.06 22.73 18.21
C LEU A 161 5.57 22.59 17.83
N GLY A 162 4.78 23.67 17.92
CA GLY A 162 3.35 23.64 17.63
C GLY A 162 2.99 23.76 16.14
N THR A 163 3.81 24.47 15.34
CA THR A 163 3.51 24.73 13.92
C THR A 163 4.59 24.19 12.97
N ALA A 164 5.87 24.43 13.27
CA ALA A 164 6.97 24.01 12.39
C ALA A 164 7.21 22.50 12.44
N PHE A 165 7.08 21.86 13.61
CA PHE A 165 7.20 20.41 13.73
C PHE A 165 6.12 19.63 12.95
N PRO A 166 4.81 19.93 13.08
CA PRO A 166 3.79 19.32 12.22
C PRO A 166 4.06 19.57 10.73
N TYR A 167 4.46 20.79 10.35
CA TYR A 167 4.81 21.08 8.96
C TYR A 167 5.94 20.18 8.44
N ALA A 168 7.02 20.01 9.22
CA ALA A 168 8.12 19.12 8.88
C ALA A 168 7.67 17.66 8.75
N VAL A 169 6.76 17.20 9.62
CA VAL A 169 6.12 15.87 9.49
C VAL A 169 5.33 15.77 8.19
N GLY A 170 4.57 16.81 7.81
CA GLY A 170 3.84 16.87 6.54
C GLY A 170 4.77 16.74 5.33
N VAL A 171 5.90 17.46 5.33
CA VAL A 171 6.93 17.37 4.29
C VAL A 171 7.49 15.94 4.21
N LEU A 172 7.80 15.33 5.35
CA LEU A 172 8.34 13.97 5.41
C LEU A 172 7.32 12.93 4.93
N LEU A 173 6.05 13.06 5.31
CA LEU A 173 4.96 12.21 4.84
C LEU A 173 4.75 12.35 3.33
N LEU A 174 4.85 13.56 2.78
CA LEU A 174 4.71 13.80 1.35
C LEU A 174 5.82 13.11 0.56
N PHE A 175 7.09 13.44 0.82
CA PHE A 175 8.20 12.91 0.03
C PHE A 175 8.52 11.46 0.38
N GLY A 176 8.55 11.13 1.67
CA GLY A 176 8.77 9.78 2.17
C GLY A 176 7.66 8.82 1.78
N GLY A 177 6.39 9.27 1.82
CA GLY A 177 5.24 8.50 1.36
C GLY A 177 5.32 8.18 -0.13
N VAL A 178 5.57 9.19 -0.98
CA VAL A 178 5.71 8.99 -2.44
C VAL A 178 6.84 8.00 -2.74
N TRP A 179 8.01 8.18 -2.12
CA TRP A 179 9.14 7.29 -2.29
C TRP A 179 8.80 5.85 -1.86
N TRP A 180 8.24 5.68 -0.67
CA TRP A 180 7.92 4.37 -0.11
C TRP A 180 6.89 3.62 -0.96
N LEU A 181 5.80 4.29 -1.36
CA LEU A 181 4.74 3.73 -2.20
C LEU A 181 5.25 3.40 -3.61
N ARG A 182 6.05 4.28 -4.24
CA ARG A 182 6.60 4.03 -5.58
C ARG A 182 7.59 2.88 -5.63
N THR A 183 8.31 2.61 -4.54
CA THR A 183 9.22 1.47 -4.45
C THR A 183 8.52 0.12 -4.28
N GLY A 184 7.17 0.10 -4.21
CA GLY A 184 6.37 -1.12 -4.08
C GLY A 184 6.47 -1.80 -2.71
N ARG A 185 7.17 -1.18 -1.75
CA ARG A 185 7.38 -1.73 -0.39
C ARG A 185 6.09 -1.84 0.43
N ALA A 186 5.10 -1.02 0.10
CA ALA A 186 3.78 -0.96 0.72
C ALA A 186 2.75 -1.90 0.08
N GLY A 187 3.10 -2.61 -0.99
CA GLY A 187 2.16 -3.33 -1.84
C GLY A 187 2.15 -2.77 -3.26
N THR A 188 2.02 -3.65 -4.25
CA THR A 188 2.02 -3.23 -5.67
C THR A 188 0.69 -2.63 -6.09
N ALA A 189 -0.41 -2.90 -5.39
CA ALA A 189 -1.73 -2.38 -5.77
C ALA A 189 -1.88 -0.88 -5.48
N VAL A 190 -1.21 -0.37 -4.44
CA VAL A 190 -1.25 1.04 -4.05
C VAL A 190 -0.17 1.89 -4.72
N GLN A 191 0.76 1.29 -5.47
CA GLN A 191 1.78 1.99 -6.25
C GLN A 191 1.21 3.09 -7.18
N PRO A 192 0.11 2.87 -7.94
CA PRO A 192 -0.51 3.93 -8.75
C PRO A 192 -1.18 5.04 -7.93
N LEU A 193 -1.38 4.85 -6.63
CA LEU A 193 -1.94 5.82 -5.70
C LEU A 193 -0.86 6.63 -4.97
N ALA A 194 0.43 6.41 -5.26
CA ALA A 194 1.54 6.93 -4.48
C ALA A 194 1.47 8.45 -4.24
N LEU A 195 1.23 9.22 -5.29
CA LEU A 195 1.14 10.68 -5.19
C LEU A 195 -0.17 11.15 -4.53
N PRO A 196 -1.37 10.79 -5.02
CA PRO A 196 -2.62 11.28 -4.41
C PRO A 196 -2.78 10.86 -2.95
N LEU A 197 -2.33 9.65 -2.57
CA LEU A 197 -2.36 9.20 -1.18
C LEU A 197 -1.43 10.03 -0.29
N SER A 198 -0.20 10.26 -0.73
CA SER A 198 0.78 11.03 0.06
C SER A 198 0.34 12.48 0.23
N VAL A 199 -0.27 13.08 -0.80
CA VAL A 199 -0.83 14.44 -0.71
C VAL A 199 -1.99 14.48 0.29
N ALA A 200 -2.95 13.57 0.18
CA ALA A 200 -4.09 13.49 1.08
C ALA A 200 -3.67 13.32 2.56
N VAL A 201 -2.62 12.51 2.82
CA VAL A 201 -2.09 12.26 4.17
C VAL A 201 -1.25 13.43 4.69
N ALA A 202 -0.48 14.10 3.83
CA ALA A 202 0.40 15.19 4.25
C ALA A 202 -0.34 16.53 4.44
N MET A 203 -1.41 16.77 3.69
CA MET A 203 -2.07 18.08 3.65
C MET A 203 -2.54 18.62 5.01
N PRO A 204 -3.12 17.81 5.93
CA PRO A 204 -3.49 18.26 7.28
C PRO A 204 -2.32 18.85 8.06
N PHE A 205 -1.10 18.37 7.81
CA PHE A 205 0.11 18.81 8.48
C PHE A 205 0.74 20.03 7.79
N LEU A 206 0.70 20.06 6.45
CA LEU A 206 1.24 21.18 5.67
C LEU A 206 0.46 22.48 5.89
N LEU A 207 -0.84 22.38 6.18
CA LEU A 207 -1.70 23.54 6.41
C LEU A 207 -1.74 24.01 7.87
N ARG A 208 -1.10 23.29 8.80
CA ARG A 208 -1.06 23.70 10.22
C ARG A 208 -0.57 25.12 10.45
N PRO A 209 0.51 25.59 9.81
CA PRO A 209 0.95 26.97 9.97
C PRO A 209 -0.07 27.98 9.46
N VAL A 210 -0.83 27.63 8.41
CA VAL A 210 -1.88 28.47 7.83
C VAL A 210 -3.06 28.60 8.80
N GLU A 211 -3.44 27.51 9.46
CA GLU A 211 -4.47 27.51 10.50
C GLU A 211 -4.02 28.28 11.75
N ALA A 212 -2.74 28.17 12.12
CA ALA A 212 -2.16 28.87 13.28
C ALA A 212 -1.95 30.38 13.06
N ALA A 213 -2.00 30.85 11.81
CA ALA A 213 -1.98 32.28 11.50
C ALA A 213 -3.35 32.97 11.73
N TRP A 214 -4.42 32.20 12.03
CA TRP A 214 -5.77 32.62 12.43
C TRP A 214 -6.44 33.78 11.66
N TRP A 215 -6.03 34.10 10.44
CA TRP A 215 -6.79 35.02 9.58
C TRP A 215 -8.14 34.35 9.21
N PRO A 216 -9.32 34.99 9.39
CA PRO A 216 -10.61 34.39 9.01
C PRO A 216 -10.67 33.80 7.59
N VAL A 217 -9.97 34.42 6.64
CA VAL A 217 -9.85 33.94 5.26
C VAL A 217 -8.99 32.66 5.17
N ALA A 218 -7.97 32.53 6.02
CA ALA A 218 -7.05 31.39 6.04
C ALA A 218 -7.72 30.09 6.54
N LEU A 219 -8.63 30.15 7.52
CA LEU A 219 -9.40 28.99 8.02
C LEU A 219 -10.38 28.43 6.98
N GLY A 220 -11.08 29.31 6.26
CA GLY A 220 -11.94 28.91 5.15
C GLY A 220 -11.13 28.32 3.99
N ALA A 221 -10.00 28.96 3.65
CA ALA A 221 -9.11 28.51 2.58
C ALA A 221 -8.42 27.18 2.90
N SER A 222 -7.96 26.95 4.15
CA SER A 222 -7.32 25.71 4.57
C SER A 222 -8.30 24.54 4.49
N THR A 223 -9.54 24.74 4.94
CA THR A 223 -10.60 23.72 4.86
C THR A 223 -10.93 23.38 3.40
N LEU A 224 -11.05 24.37 2.53
CA LEU A 224 -11.27 24.15 1.10
C LEU A 224 -10.11 23.36 0.47
N LEU A 225 -8.87 23.71 0.82
CA LEU A 225 -7.67 23.01 0.35
C LEU A 225 -7.63 21.55 0.84
N LEU A 226 -8.04 21.28 2.08
CA LEU A 226 -8.15 19.91 2.60
C LEU A 226 -9.16 19.09 1.80
N VAL A 227 -10.34 19.62 1.52
CA VAL A 227 -11.35 18.95 0.68
C VAL A 227 -10.77 18.64 -0.70
N VAL A 228 -10.19 19.64 -1.36
CA VAL A 228 -9.67 19.49 -2.73
C VAL A 228 -8.47 18.52 -2.77
N ALA A 229 -7.64 18.46 -1.73
CA ALA A 229 -6.54 17.51 -1.62
C ALA A 229 -6.99 16.04 -1.52
N MET A 230 -8.21 15.78 -1.05
CA MET A 230 -8.77 14.42 -0.97
C MET A 230 -9.31 13.90 -2.31
N LEU A 231 -9.69 14.79 -3.23
CA LEU A 231 -10.37 14.42 -4.48
C LEU A 231 -9.51 13.56 -5.43
N PRO A 232 -8.21 13.84 -5.65
CA PRO A 232 -7.39 12.98 -6.51
C PRO A 232 -7.28 11.54 -6.00
N LEU A 233 -7.24 11.35 -4.68
CA LEU A 233 -7.25 10.02 -4.07
C LEU A 233 -8.60 9.34 -4.22
N ALA A 234 -9.69 10.05 -3.91
CA ALA A 234 -11.05 9.53 -4.03
C ALA A 234 -11.37 9.09 -5.46
N THR A 235 -11.05 9.92 -6.46
CA THR A 235 -11.26 9.57 -7.87
C THR A 235 -10.46 8.33 -8.29
N ALA A 236 -9.21 8.21 -7.84
CA ALA A 236 -8.39 7.03 -8.11
C ALA A 236 -8.95 5.76 -7.44
N LEU A 237 -9.50 5.86 -6.24
CA LEU A 237 -10.15 4.73 -5.55
C LEU A 237 -11.50 4.35 -6.18
N ILE A 238 -12.29 5.32 -6.64
CA ILE A 238 -13.57 5.08 -7.34
C ILE A 238 -13.35 4.28 -8.63
N GLU A 239 -12.26 4.56 -9.37
CA GLU A 239 -11.90 3.81 -10.58
C GLU A 239 -11.60 2.32 -10.31
N LEU A 240 -11.22 1.98 -9.08
CA LEU A 240 -10.92 0.60 -8.65
C LEU A 240 -12.15 -0.20 -8.23
N VAL A 241 -13.32 0.44 -8.11
CA VAL A 241 -14.59 -0.23 -7.78
C VAL A 241 -15.09 -1.02 -9.01
N GLU A 242 -15.24 -2.34 -8.85
CA GLU A 242 -15.60 -3.24 -9.95
C GLU A 242 -17.07 -3.08 -10.40
N SER A 243 -17.99 -2.89 -9.44
CA SER A 243 -19.42 -2.75 -9.72
C SER A 243 -19.74 -1.35 -10.21
N GLU A 244 -20.30 -1.22 -11.41
CA GLU A 244 -20.69 0.07 -11.98
C GLU A 244 -21.72 0.82 -11.12
N THR A 245 -22.67 0.09 -10.53
CA THR A 245 -23.69 0.67 -9.65
C THR A 245 -23.07 1.20 -8.35
N GLU A 246 -22.19 0.40 -7.74
CA GLU A 246 -21.48 0.78 -6.51
C GLU A 246 -20.54 1.96 -6.77
N ARG A 247 -19.81 1.94 -7.89
CA ARG A 247 -18.94 3.02 -8.34
C ARG A 247 -19.68 4.35 -8.45
N ARG A 248 -20.88 4.35 -9.05
CA ARG A 248 -21.73 5.54 -9.14
C ARG A 248 -22.23 6.01 -7.78
N LEU A 249 -22.73 5.10 -6.95
CA LEU A 249 -23.24 5.44 -5.61
C LEU A 249 -22.16 6.05 -4.72
N VAL A 250 -20.98 5.44 -4.71
CA VAL A 250 -19.84 5.88 -3.90
C VAL A 250 -19.26 7.18 -4.45
N GLY A 251 -19.23 7.36 -5.78
CA GLY A 251 -18.88 8.63 -6.39
C GLY A 251 -19.82 9.78 -5.99
N LEU A 252 -21.13 9.54 -5.98
CA LEU A 252 -22.13 10.50 -5.50
C LEU A 252 -21.96 10.79 -4.00
N ALA A 253 -21.71 9.77 -3.18
CA ALA A 253 -21.50 9.94 -1.75
C ALA A 253 -20.23 10.74 -1.43
N ALA A 254 -19.13 10.49 -2.14
CA ALA A 254 -17.89 11.27 -2.02
C ALA A 254 -18.09 12.73 -2.47
N ALA A 255 -18.80 12.95 -3.59
CA ALA A 255 -19.14 14.29 -4.07
C ALA A 255 -20.05 15.06 -3.09
N ALA A 256 -21.06 14.39 -2.52
CA ALA A 256 -21.93 14.96 -1.51
C ALA A 256 -21.15 15.32 -0.24
N SER A 257 -20.25 14.45 0.22
CA SER A 257 -19.40 14.71 1.39
C SER A 257 -18.50 15.93 1.16
N ALA A 258 -17.90 16.05 -0.02
CA ALA A 258 -17.11 17.22 -0.41
C ALA A 258 -17.96 18.50 -0.46
N ALA A 259 -19.16 18.45 -1.06
CA ALA A 259 -20.05 19.60 -1.16
C ALA A 259 -20.51 20.09 0.22
N ILE A 260 -20.91 19.17 1.12
CA ILE A 260 -21.33 19.51 2.48
C ILE A 260 -20.15 20.06 3.27
N ALA A 261 -18.95 19.50 3.13
CA ALA A 261 -17.75 20.01 3.79
C ALA A 261 -17.40 21.44 3.33
N ILE A 262 -17.54 21.74 2.03
CA ILE A 262 -17.33 23.08 1.47
C ILE A 262 -18.40 24.05 1.99
N LEU A 263 -19.67 23.65 1.98
CA LEU A 263 -20.75 24.49 2.53
C LEU A 263 -20.55 24.76 4.01
N ALA A 264 -20.11 23.77 4.78
CA ALA A 264 -19.76 23.95 6.19
C ALA A 264 -18.53 24.84 6.39
N ALA A 265 -17.60 24.89 5.43
CA ALA A 265 -16.46 25.81 5.47
C ALA A 265 -16.86 27.26 5.15
N LEU A 266 -17.81 27.44 4.25
CA LEU A 266 -18.32 28.75 3.82
C LEU A 266 -19.33 29.36 4.80
N ALA A 267 -20.08 28.51 5.51
CA ALA A 267 -20.96 28.93 6.59
C ALA A 267 -20.10 29.31 7.80
N THR A 268 -19.66 30.57 7.87
CA THR A 268 -18.97 31.15 9.02
C THR A 268 -19.75 30.85 10.30
N PRO A 269 -19.29 29.95 11.19
CA PRO A 269 -20.04 29.65 12.38
C PRO A 269 -19.62 30.62 13.48
N GLU A 270 -20.46 31.62 13.75
CA GLU A 270 -20.48 32.35 15.03
C GLU A 270 -20.77 31.43 16.25
N SER A 271 -20.88 30.10 16.04
CA SER A 271 -21.09 29.10 17.08
C SER A 271 -20.18 27.87 16.87
N GLU A 272 -18.92 28.00 17.27
CA GLU A 272 -17.98 26.88 17.43
C GLU A 272 -18.35 26.06 18.67
N GLY A 273 -19.20 25.04 18.49
CA GLY A 273 -19.27 23.91 19.40
C GLY A 273 -18.37 22.78 18.92
N LEU A 274 -17.83 21.96 19.83
CA LEU A 274 -17.06 20.74 19.50
C LEU A 274 -17.76 19.80 18.49
N ARG A 275 -19.10 19.87 18.39
CA ARG A 275 -19.90 19.08 17.43
C ARG A 275 -19.77 19.56 15.97
N THR A 276 -19.71 20.87 15.71
CA THR A 276 -19.69 21.39 14.32
C THR A 276 -18.34 21.15 13.66
N SER A 277 -17.24 21.26 14.42
CA SER A 277 -15.90 20.88 13.97
C SER A 277 -15.77 19.37 13.71
N ALA A 278 -16.25 18.52 14.62
CA ALA A 278 -16.21 17.07 14.46
C ALA A 278 -16.96 16.58 13.20
N VAL A 279 -18.14 17.13 12.91
CA VAL A 279 -18.92 16.79 11.72
C VAL A 279 -18.18 17.18 10.44
N ARG A 280 -17.57 18.38 10.42
CA ARG A 280 -16.76 18.84 9.28
C ARG A 280 -15.62 17.87 8.97
N TRP A 281 -14.89 17.42 9.98
CA TRP A 281 -13.78 16.49 9.80
C TRP A 281 -14.21 15.09 9.40
N ALA A 282 -15.36 14.62 9.91
CA ALA A 282 -15.95 13.37 9.48
C ALA A 282 -16.30 13.40 7.98
N LEU A 283 -16.84 14.52 7.49
CA LEU A 283 -17.16 14.71 6.07
C LEU A 283 -15.91 14.71 5.19
N VAL A 284 -14.85 15.43 5.57
CA VAL A 284 -13.57 15.43 4.81
C VAL A 284 -12.97 14.02 4.78
N SER A 285 -13.01 13.30 5.90
CA SER A 285 -12.50 11.93 5.99
C SER A 285 -13.30 10.93 5.14
N ALA A 286 -14.61 11.16 4.97
CA ALA A 286 -15.47 10.30 4.17
C ALA A 286 -15.12 10.31 2.66
N ILE A 287 -14.51 11.41 2.17
CA ILE A 287 -14.21 11.61 0.74
C ILE A 287 -13.33 10.47 0.17
N PRO A 288 -12.17 10.12 0.76
CA PRO A 288 -11.38 8.97 0.30
C PRO A 288 -11.78 7.65 0.98
N LEU A 289 -12.39 7.69 2.17
CA LEU A 289 -12.71 6.49 2.95
C LEU A 289 -13.80 5.64 2.28
N LEU A 290 -14.90 6.26 1.84
CA LEU A 290 -16.00 5.53 1.20
C LEU A 290 -15.55 4.82 -0.09
N PRO A 291 -14.84 5.48 -1.02
CA PRO A 291 -14.18 4.82 -2.13
C PRO A 291 -13.22 3.69 -1.73
N GLY A 292 -12.40 3.89 -0.70
CA GLY A 292 -11.44 2.87 -0.27
C GLY A 292 -12.10 1.60 0.25
N ILE A 293 -13.18 1.73 1.04
CA ILE A 293 -13.96 0.59 1.53
C ILE A 293 -14.68 -0.11 0.36
N ALA A 294 -15.29 0.66 -0.54
CA ALA A 294 -15.98 0.10 -1.70
C ALA A 294 -15.02 -0.62 -2.67
N ALA A 295 -13.83 -0.05 -2.90
CA ALA A 295 -12.79 -0.66 -3.72
C ALA A 295 -12.26 -1.97 -3.10
N ALA A 296 -12.36 -2.14 -1.79
CA ALA A 296 -12.05 -3.39 -1.12
C ALA A 296 -13.11 -4.48 -1.38
N GLY A 297 -14.36 -4.11 -1.62
CA GLY A 297 -15.48 -5.03 -1.84
C GLY A 297 -15.82 -5.93 -0.64
N PRO A 298 -16.89 -6.74 -0.72
CA PRO A 298 -17.27 -7.66 0.35
C PRO A 298 -16.26 -8.82 0.48
N VAL A 299 -15.49 -8.80 1.57
CA VAL A 299 -14.51 -9.85 1.95
C VAL A 299 -15.14 -11.25 2.01
N ALA A 300 -16.45 -11.33 2.28
CA ALA A 300 -17.17 -12.58 2.57
C ALA A 300 -17.61 -13.41 1.34
N LEU A 301 -17.58 -12.87 0.12
CA LEU A 301 -18.07 -13.60 -1.08
C LEU A 301 -16.95 -14.15 -1.98
N ARG A 302 -15.70 -13.73 -1.78
CA ARG A 302 -14.58 -14.08 -2.67
C ARG A 302 -13.69 -15.22 -2.16
N SER A 303 -13.94 -15.71 -0.94
CA SER A 303 -13.28 -16.89 -0.37
C SER A 303 -13.92 -18.21 -0.77
N ALA A 304 -15.12 -18.19 -1.37
CA ALA A 304 -15.91 -19.38 -1.66
C ALA A 304 -15.65 -20.00 -3.04
N GLU A 305 -15.15 -19.24 -4.01
CA GLU A 305 -14.80 -19.77 -5.33
C GLU A 305 -13.32 -20.12 -5.35
N GLY A 306 -13.00 -21.42 -5.34
CA GLY A 306 -11.67 -22.01 -5.39
C GLY A 306 -10.87 -21.73 -6.68
N THR A 307 -10.86 -20.48 -7.14
CA THR A 307 -10.08 -20.02 -8.28
C THR A 307 -8.63 -19.75 -7.89
N PRO A 308 -7.64 -20.10 -8.74
CA PRO A 308 -6.25 -19.74 -8.52
C PRO A 308 -6.12 -18.21 -8.40
N GLY A 309 -5.57 -17.72 -7.28
CA GLY A 309 -5.34 -16.28 -7.06
C GLY A 309 -6.21 -15.59 -6.00
N GLY A 310 -7.12 -16.30 -5.32
CA GLY A 310 -8.01 -15.72 -4.30
C GLY A 310 -7.29 -14.96 -3.16
N THR A 311 -6.11 -15.42 -2.74
CA THR A 311 -5.30 -14.75 -1.70
C THR A 311 -4.65 -13.45 -2.18
N GLY A 312 -4.29 -13.36 -3.46
CA GLY A 312 -3.74 -12.14 -4.05
C GLY A 312 -4.80 -11.03 -4.15
N ARG A 313 -6.03 -11.40 -4.50
CA ARG A 313 -7.18 -10.48 -4.53
C ARG A 313 -7.58 -9.99 -3.14
N LEU A 314 -7.48 -10.84 -2.12
CA LEU A 314 -7.82 -10.49 -0.74
C LEU A 314 -6.80 -9.53 -0.11
N LEU A 315 -5.53 -9.64 -0.51
CA LEU A 315 -4.50 -8.67 -0.16
C LEU A 315 -4.75 -7.31 -0.85
N GLN A 316 -5.04 -7.33 -2.14
CA GLN A 316 -5.34 -6.12 -2.91
C GLN A 316 -6.53 -5.34 -2.33
N SER A 317 -7.59 -6.02 -1.87
CA SER A 317 -8.72 -5.35 -1.24
C SER A 317 -8.36 -4.69 0.10
N THR A 318 -7.54 -5.35 0.92
CA THR A 318 -7.09 -4.74 2.19
C THR A 318 -6.21 -3.53 1.96
N GLU A 319 -5.33 -3.56 0.94
CA GLU A 319 -4.48 -2.43 0.58
C GLU A 319 -5.30 -1.18 0.18
N TYR A 320 -6.41 -1.34 -0.54
CA TYR A 320 -7.30 -0.24 -0.91
C TYR A 320 -8.08 0.36 0.26
N ALA A 321 -8.61 -0.49 1.16
CA ALA A 321 -9.27 -0.02 2.37
C ALA A 321 -8.31 0.79 3.26
N VAL A 322 -7.08 0.29 3.44
CA VAL A 322 -6.03 0.99 4.19
C VAL A 322 -5.66 2.32 3.54
N ALA A 323 -5.53 2.37 2.21
CA ALA A 323 -5.26 3.60 1.48
C ALA A 323 -6.37 4.65 1.69
N GLY A 324 -7.64 4.24 1.64
CA GLY A 324 -8.78 5.15 1.90
C GLY A 324 -8.90 5.61 3.35
N ALA A 325 -8.50 4.79 4.32
CA ALA A 325 -8.59 5.11 5.75
C ALA A 325 -7.43 5.97 6.28
N THR A 326 -6.24 5.90 5.66
CA THR A 326 -5.04 6.58 6.19
C THR A 326 -5.20 8.10 6.33
N PRO A 327 -5.83 8.85 5.40
CA PRO A 327 -6.08 10.29 5.56
C PRO A 327 -6.96 10.64 6.77
N MET A 328 -7.87 9.76 7.18
CA MET A 328 -8.71 9.98 8.38
C MET A 328 -7.85 10.05 9.65
N PHE A 329 -6.88 9.15 9.79
CA PHE A 329 -5.96 9.17 10.93
C PHE A 329 -5.01 10.37 10.89
N ALA A 330 -4.60 10.81 9.69
CA ALA A 330 -3.83 12.03 9.52
C ALA A 330 -4.60 13.27 9.98
N LEU A 331 -5.86 13.40 9.57
CA LEU A 331 -6.76 14.48 10.01
C LEU A 331 -6.99 14.48 11.52
N ALA A 332 -7.22 13.32 12.13
CA ALA A 332 -7.40 13.20 13.57
C ALA A 332 -6.14 13.61 14.35
N THR A 333 -4.96 13.25 13.84
CA THR A 333 -3.65 13.61 14.42
C THR A 333 -3.36 15.11 14.26
N GLY A 334 -3.76 15.68 13.14
CA GLY A 334 -3.67 17.11 12.85
C GLY A 334 -4.65 17.98 13.66
N GLN A 335 -5.33 17.50 14.70
CA GLN A 335 -6.12 18.35 15.61
C GLN A 335 -5.26 18.86 16.78
N ASP A 336 -4.64 17.95 17.53
CA ASP A 336 -4.02 18.29 18.83
C ASP A 336 -2.48 18.22 18.87
N ALA A 337 -1.82 18.21 17.70
CA ALA A 337 -0.35 18.13 17.57
C ALA A 337 0.31 16.85 18.16
N TYR A 338 -0.48 15.95 18.74
CA TYR A 338 -0.03 14.62 19.16
C TYR A 338 -0.01 13.66 17.97
N LEU A 339 1.17 13.12 17.64
CA LEU A 339 1.34 12.15 16.55
C LEU A 339 0.72 10.76 16.79
N PHE A 340 -0.04 10.57 17.88
CA PHE A 340 -0.45 9.27 18.38
C PHE A 340 -1.38 8.48 17.42
N PRO A 341 -2.49 9.03 16.89
CA PRO A 341 -3.42 8.25 16.07
C PRO A 341 -2.80 7.74 14.76
N LEU A 342 -2.08 8.61 14.03
CA LEU A 342 -1.43 8.25 12.78
C LEU A 342 -0.24 7.32 13.00
N SER A 343 0.59 7.55 14.02
CA SER A 343 1.75 6.68 14.30
C SER A 343 1.31 5.27 14.71
N LEU A 344 0.28 5.15 15.56
CA LEU A 344 -0.31 3.87 15.93
C LEU A 344 -0.92 3.17 14.71
N TRP A 345 -1.67 3.88 13.88
CA TRP A 345 -2.24 3.33 12.65
C TRP A 345 -1.15 2.79 11.70
N LEU A 346 -0.11 3.59 11.43
CA LEU A 346 1.00 3.17 10.58
C LEU A 346 1.77 1.99 11.17
N LEU A 347 1.92 1.92 12.49
CA LEU A 347 2.52 0.78 13.18
C LEU A 347 1.65 -0.48 13.00
N VAL A 348 0.34 -0.37 13.16
CA VAL A 348 -0.61 -1.48 12.96
C VAL A 348 -0.56 -1.97 11.50
N VAL A 349 -0.54 -1.07 10.53
CA VAL A 349 -0.42 -1.41 9.10
C VAL A 349 0.91 -2.11 8.82
N ALA A 350 2.03 -1.59 9.36
CA ALA A 350 3.35 -2.19 9.20
C ALA A 350 3.44 -3.59 9.86
N ALA A 351 2.86 -3.75 11.05
CA ALA A 351 2.79 -5.02 11.76
C ALA A 351 1.91 -6.03 11.02
N ALA A 352 0.70 -5.65 10.59
CA ALA A 352 -0.21 -6.50 9.82
C ALA A 352 0.43 -6.95 8.48
N GLY A 353 1.11 -6.03 7.80
CA GLY A 353 1.86 -6.32 6.58
C GLY A 353 3.01 -7.32 6.80
N ARG A 354 3.73 -7.22 7.93
CA ARG A 354 4.87 -8.09 8.25
C ARG A 354 4.47 -9.45 8.82
N PHE A 355 3.46 -9.51 9.67
CA PHE A 355 3.13 -10.70 10.46
C PHE A 355 1.92 -11.48 9.96
N THR A 356 0.96 -10.85 9.29
CA THR A 356 -0.30 -11.52 8.92
C THR A 356 -0.34 -11.79 7.41
N ILE A 357 -0.06 -10.77 6.61
CA ILE A 357 -0.33 -10.79 5.16
C ILE A 357 0.74 -11.57 4.37
N ARG A 358 2.02 -11.22 4.55
CA ARG A 358 3.13 -11.81 3.78
C ARG A 358 3.36 -13.31 4.05
N PRO A 359 3.24 -13.81 5.30
CA PRO A 359 3.40 -15.24 5.57
C PRO A 359 2.27 -16.08 4.97
N LEU A 360 1.01 -15.60 5.07
CA LEU A 360 -0.16 -16.30 4.52
C LEU A 360 -0.12 -16.35 2.99
N ALA A 361 0.30 -15.27 2.33
CA ALA A 361 0.49 -15.26 0.88
C ALA A 361 1.51 -16.33 0.44
N ARG A 362 2.65 -16.45 1.15
CA ARG A 362 3.68 -17.48 0.85
C ARG A 362 3.17 -18.91 1.07
N LEU A 363 2.35 -19.13 2.10
CA LEU A 363 1.76 -20.44 2.37
C LEU A 363 0.73 -20.82 1.31
N ALA A 364 -0.09 -19.87 0.86
CA ALA A 364 -1.07 -20.10 -0.19
C ALA A 364 -0.42 -20.44 -1.53
N THR A 365 0.65 -19.72 -1.93
CA THR A 365 1.40 -20.03 -3.17
C THR A 365 2.02 -21.42 -3.13
N ARG A 366 2.51 -21.85 -1.96
CA ARG A 366 3.05 -23.20 -1.78
C ARG A 366 1.95 -24.26 -1.89
N ALA A 367 0.78 -24.03 -1.32
CA ALA A 367 -0.34 -24.97 -1.38
C ALA A 367 -0.88 -25.14 -2.81
N THR A 368 -0.95 -24.07 -3.61
CA THR A 368 -1.33 -24.16 -5.03
C THR A 368 -0.31 -24.94 -5.84
N LEU A 369 0.99 -24.68 -5.63
CA LEU A 369 2.05 -25.45 -6.29
C LEU A 369 2.02 -26.93 -5.91
N GLN A 370 1.79 -27.26 -4.64
CA GLN A 370 1.66 -28.65 -4.21
C GLN A 370 0.47 -29.37 -4.84
N ARG A 371 -0.70 -28.71 -4.96
CA ARG A 371 -1.86 -29.27 -5.66
C ARG A 371 -1.55 -29.55 -7.13
N ASP A 372 -0.96 -28.59 -7.83
CA ASP A 372 -0.63 -28.73 -9.25
C ASP A 372 0.44 -29.81 -9.49
N LEU A 373 1.33 -30.06 -8.52
CA LEU A 373 2.31 -31.15 -8.56
C LEU A 373 1.65 -32.52 -8.32
N VAL A 374 0.72 -32.63 -7.36
CA VAL A 374 -0.02 -33.87 -7.11
C VAL A 374 -0.90 -34.25 -8.30
N VAL A 375 -1.57 -33.29 -8.93
CA VAL A 375 -2.35 -33.52 -10.16
C VAL A 375 -1.44 -34.00 -11.29
N ALA A 376 -0.29 -33.35 -11.52
CA ALA A 376 0.67 -33.79 -12.54
C ALA A 376 1.16 -35.22 -12.32
N ALA A 377 1.54 -35.53 -11.07
CA ALA A 377 2.06 -36.85 -10.72
C ALA A 377 0.99 -37.93 -10.94
N THR A 378 -0.27 -37.62 -10.62
CA THR A 378 -1.40 -38.53 -10.82
C THR A 378 -1.70 -38.76 -12.31
N GLU A 379 -1.62 -37.72 -13.13
CA GLU A 379 -1.82 -37.83 -14.58
C GLU A 379 -0.67 -38.61 -15.26
N ALA A 380 0.57 -38.35 -14.87
CA ALA A 380 1.73 -39.08 -15.35
C ALA A 380 1.67 -40.57 -14.98
N GLU A 381 1.25 -40.88 -13.76
CA GLU A 381 1.08 -42.26 -13.29
C GLU A 381 -0.04 -42.99 -14.03
N ARG A 382 -1.17 -42.32 -14.29
CA ARG A 382 -2.25 -42.88 -15.12
C ARG A 382 -1.78 -43.18 -16.55
N ALA A 383 -1.00 -42.28 -17.13
CA ALA A 383 -0.45 -42.46 -18.47
C ALA A 383 0.62 -43.58 -18.55
N ARG A 384 1.34 -43.83 -17.46
CA ARG A 384 2.27 -44.98 -17.31
C ARG A 384 1.50 -46.29 -17.20
N VAL A 385 0.52 -46.37 -16.31
CA VAL A 385 -0.31 -47.58 -16.11
C VAL A 385 -1.04 -47.98 -17.40
N ALA A 386 -1.59 -47.01 -18.15
CA ALA A 386 -2.23 -47.30 -19.43
C ALA A 386 -1.26 -47.86 -20.48
N ALA A 387 0.01 -47.40 -20.45
CA ALA A 387 1.05 -47.88 -21.35
C ALA A 387 1.52 -49.29 -20.98
N ASP A 388 1.77 -49.59 -19.71
CA ASP A 388 2.19 -50.92 -19.25
C ASP A 388 1.14 -51.98 -19.58
N ILE A 389 -0.16 -51.68 -19.40
CA ILE A 389 -1.26 -52.58 -19.76
C ILE A 389 -1.32 -52.82 -21.28
N HIS A 390 -1.09 -51.77 -22.06
CA HIS A 390 -1.12 -51.88 -23.52
C HIS A 390 0.05 -52.70 -24.07
N ASP A 391 1.24 -52.52 -23.50
CA ASP A 391 2.46 -53.14 -24.01
C ASP A 391 2.61 -54.59 -23.54
N ASP A 392 2.25 -54.95 -22.30
CA ASP A 392 2.39 -56.34 -21.83
C ASP A 392 1.09 -57.15 -22.00
N ALA A 393 -0.01 -56.69 -21.39
CA ALA A 393 -1.22 -57.51 -21.27
C ALA A 393 -1.97 -57.68 -22.61
N LEU A 394 -2.06 -56.62 -23.42
CA LEU A 394 -2.73 -56.72 -24.73
C LEU A 394 -1.90 -57.50 -25.75
N GLN A 395 -0.57 -57.48 -25.66
CA GLN A 395 0.31 -58.24 -26.55
C GLN A 395 0.25 -59.74 -26.23
N GLU A 396 0.31 -60.12 -24.94
CA GLU A 396 0.14 -61.51 -24.52
C GLU A 396 -1.23 -62.07 -24.90
N LEU A 397 -2.30 -61.28 -24.72
CA LEU A 397 -3.65 -61.66 -25.16
C LEU A 397 -3.73 -61.84 -26.67
N SER A 398 -3.05 -61.00 -27.45
CA SER A 398 -3.01 -61.14 -28.91
C SER A 398 -2.28 -62.40 -29.36
N LEU A 399 -1.21 -62.79 -28.65
CA LEU A 399 -0.51 -64.07 -28.87
C LEU A 399 -1.38 -65.27 -28.46
N LEU A 400 -2.11 -65.15 -27.35
CA LEU A 400 -3.03 -66.17 -26.88
C LEU A 400 -4.16 -66.43 -27.89
N VAL A 401 -4.79 -65.38 -28.41
CA VAL A 401 -5.81 -65.48 -29.47
C VAL A 401 -5.26 -66.26 -30.67
N ARG A 402 -4.06 -65.94 -31.15
CA ARG A 402 -3.43 -66.65 -32.28
C ARG A 402 -3.15 -68.13 -32.00
N ARG A 403 -2.74 -68.47 -30.78
CA ARG A 403 -2.50 -69.87 -30.37
C ARG A 403 -3.80 -70.67 -30.29
N LEU A 404 -4.87 -70.06 -29.78
CA LEU A 404 -6.19 -70.70 -29.67
C LEU A 404 -6.82 -70.89 -31.06
N ASP A 405 -6.70 -69.90 -31.95
CA ASP A 405 -7.12 -70.02 -33.35
C ASP A 405 -6.38 -71.17 -34.06
N ALA A 406 -5.07 -71.30 -33.85
CA ALA A 406 -4.27 -72.38 -34.43
C ALA A 406 -4.60 -73.78 -33.86
N ALA A 407 -5.11 -73.85 -32.64
CA ALA A 407 -5.53 -75.09 -31.99
C ALA A 407 -6.98 -75.50 -32.34
N GLY A 408 -7.74 -74.65 -33.04
CA GLY A 408 -9.15 -74.88 -33.36
C GLY A 408 -10.12 -74.60 -32.21
N ASP A 409 -9.66 -73.93 -31.15
CA ASP A 409 -10.48 -73.54 -29.99
C ASP A 409 -11.11 -72.16 -30.22
N ALA A 410 -12.21 -72.15 -30.98
CA ALA A 410 -12.92 -70.92 -31.32
C ALA A 410 -13.56 -70.23 -30.09
N GLU A 411 -14.02 -71.01 -29.11
CA GLU A 411 -14.65 -70.48 -27.89
C GLU A 411 -13.61 -69.77 -27.01
N GLY A 412 -12.44 -70.38 -26.82
CA GLY A 412 -11.33 -69.75 -26.12
C GLY A 412 -10.82 -68.47 -26.80
N ALA A 413 -10.74 -68.47 -28.13
CA ALA A 413 -10.30 -67.31 -28.90
C ALA A 413 -11.25 -66.11 -28.76
N ASP A 414 -12.57 -66.33 -28.79
CA ASP A 414 -13.57 -65.27 -28.64
C ASP A 414 -13.61 -64.67 -27.22
N ILE A 415 -13.39 -65.50 -26.19
CA ILE A 415 -13.25 -65.01 -24.81
C ILE A 415 -12.02 -64.10 -24.70
N ALA A 416 -10.88 -64.53 -25.25
CA ALA A 416 -9.64 -63.73 -25.23
C ALA A 416 -9.78 -62.41 -26.01
N ARG A 417 -10.47 -62.39 -27.16
CA ARG A 417 -10.80 -61.15 -27.90
C ARG A 417 -11.67 -60.21 -27.07
N THR A 418 -12.72 -60.73 -26.42
CA THR A 418 -13.62 -59.94 -25.58
C THR A 418 -12.88 -59.29 -24.40
N VAL A 419 -11.95 -60.01 -23.76
CA VAL A 419 -11.10 -59.48 -22.68
C VAL A 419 -10.15 -58.42 -23.22
N SER A 420 -9.55 -58.64 -24.39
CA SER A 420 -8.67 -57.67 -25.06
C SER A 420 -9.41 -56.36 -25.38
N ASP A 421 -10.65 -56.44 -25.87
CA ASP A 421 -11.45 -55.26 -26.21
C ASP A 421 -11.91 -54.48 -24.96
N ARG A 422 -12.24 -55.18 -23.87
CA ARG A 422 -12.53 -54.54 -22.58
C ARG A 422 -11.31 -53.81 -22.00
N LEU A 423 -10.12 -54.43 -22.07
CA LEU A 423 -8.88 -53.80 -21.65
C LEU A 423 -8.50 -52.60 -22.54
N ARG A 424 -8.72 -52.69 -23.86
CA ARG A 424 -8.56 -51.55 -24.77
C ARG A 424 -9.48 -50.39 -24.44
N ALA A 425 -10.74 -50.66 -24.08
CA ALA A 425 -11.68 -49.61 -23.65
C ALA A 425 -11.19 -48.90 -22.38
N ILE A 426 -10.73 -49.65 -21.38
CA ILE A 426 -10.18 -49.11 -20.13
C ILE A 426 -8.89 -48.30 -20.38
N CYS A 427 -8.03 -48.74 -21.30
CA CYS A 427 -6.83 -48.01 -21.69
C CYS A 427 -7.16 -46.74 -22.52
N GLY A 428 -8.22 -46.79 -23.33
CA GLY A 428 -8.73 -45.65 -24.10
C GLY A 428 -9.20 -44.51 -23.20
N ASP A 429 -9.90 -44.84 -22.10
CA ASP A 429 -10.33 -43.87 -21.09
C ASP A 429 -9.15 -43.23 -20.32
N LEU A 430 -7.94 -43.77 -20.45
CA LEU A 430 -6.70 -43.29 -19.84
C LEU A 430 -5.78 -42.51 -20.82
N ARG A 431 -6.22 -42.26 -22.07
CA ARG A 431 -5.38 -41.69 -23.15
C ARG A 431 -5.42 -40.15 -23.20
N LEU A 432 -4.33 -39.54 -23.67
CA LEU A 432 -4.07 -38.10 -23.66
C LEU A 432 -4.91 -37.35 -24.73
N PRO A 433 -5.99 -36.61 -24.39
CA PRO A 433 -6.91 -36.04 -25.39
C PRO A 433 -6.24 -35.03 -26.33
N ILE A 434 -5.17 -34.37 -25.86
CA ILE A 434 -4.45 -33.36 -26.61
C ILE A 434 -3.73 -33.91 -27.85
N LEU A 435 -3.31 -35.17 -27.83
CA LEU A 435 -2.62 -35.80 -28.95
C LEU A 435 -3.59 -36.21 -30.06
N ASP A 436 -4.79 -36.67 -29.68
CA ASP A 436 -5.79 -37.16 -30.62
C ASP A 436 -6.44 -36.00 -31.41
N ASP A 437 -6.74 -34.89 -30.73
CA ASP A 437 -7.42 -33.72 -31.33
C ASP A 437 -6.48 -32.76 -32.08
N LEU A 438 -5.25 -32.57 -31.59
CA LEU A 438 -4.34 -31.50 -32.07
C LEU A 438 -3.04 -32.02 -32.70
N GLY A 439 -2.73 -33.31 -32.54
CA GLY A 439 -1.51 -33.93 -33.07
C GLY A 439 -0.27 -33.69 -32.19
N VAL A 440 0.84 -34.31 -32.59
CA VAL A 440 2.07 -34.35 -31.77
C VAL A 440 2.71 -32.97 -31.56
N GLY A 441 2.63 -32.08 -32.54
CA GLY A 441 3.20 -30.73 -32.45
C GLY A 441 2.67 -29.94 -31.23
N PRO A 442 1.34 -29.71 -31.13
CA PRO A 442 0.73 -29.06 -29.97
C PRO A 442 0.90 -29.82 -28.65
N ALA A 443 0.96 -31.15 -28.70
CA ALA A 443 1.27 -31.95 -27.51
C ALA A 443 2.70 -31.70 -27.00
N LEU A 444 3.67 -31.46 -27.89
CA LEU A 444 5.04 -31.08 -27.53
C LEU A 444 5.13 -29.66 -26.95
N ASP A 445 4.34 -28.69 -27.44
CA ASP A 445 4.24 -27.34 -26.82
C ASP A 445 3.81 -27.47 -25.36
N TRP A 446 2.76 -28.26 -25.12
CA TRP A 446 2.24 -28.51 -23.79
C TRP A 446 3.29 -29.18 -22.89
N LEU A 447 4.00 -30.17 -23.41
CA LEU A 447 5.03 -30.91 -22.68
C LEU A 447 6.21 -30.00 -22.31
N VAL A 448 6.70 -29.17 -23.25
CA VAL A 448 7.82 -28.25 -23.02
C VAL A 448 7.47 -27.20 -21.97
N LEU A 449 6.27 -26.60 -22.02
CA LEU A 449 5.81 -25.65 -21.01
C LEU A 449 5.73 -26.26 -19.60
N ARG A 450 5.49 -27.57 -19.50
CA ARG A 450 5.49 -28.30 -18.22
C ARG A 450 6.89 -28.58 -17.73
N ILE A 451 7.79 -28.97 -18.63
CA ILE A 451 9.18 -29.32 -18.33
C ILE A 451 10.03 -28.08 -18.01
N GLU A 452 9.79 -26.94 -18.66
CA GLU A 452 10.48 -25.67 -18.38
C GLU A 452 10.40 -25.29 -16.89
N ARG A 453 9.23 -25.52 -16.25
CA ARG A 453 9.02 -25.29 -14.82
C ARG A 453 9.79 -26.25 -13.91
N LEU A 454 10.20 -27.41 -14.41
CA LEU A 454 10.90 -28.46 -13.66
C LEU A 454 12.42 -28.44 -13.91
N ALA A 455 12.86 -28.01 -15.09
CA ALA A 455 14.26 -28.03 -15.52
C ALA A 455 15.15 -26.98 -14.82
N GLY A 456 14.55 -25.96 -14.18
CA GLY A 456 15.30 -24.92 -13.47
C GLY A 456 16.09 -23.97 -14.39
N GLY A 457 15.78 -23.96 -15.69
CA GLY A 457 16.40 -23.11 -16.71
C GLY A 457 15.68 -23.20 -18.06
N GLU A 458 16.24 -22.57 -19.09
CA GLU A 458 15.60 -22.42 -20.40
C GLU A 458 15.33 -23.76 -21.10
N VAL A 459 14.07 -23.97 -21.50
CA VAL A 459 13.65 -25.08 -22.37
C VAL A 459 12.92 -24.49 -23.56
N ARG A 460 13.42 -24.75 -24.77
CA ARG A 460 12.89 -24.15 -26.00
C ARG A 460 12.41 -25.22 -26.96
N LEU A 461 11.26 -24.97 -27.60
CA LEU A 461 10.75 -25.78 -28.69
C LEU A 461 10.88 -25.03 -30.02
N GLU A 462 11.52 -25.69 -30.99
CA GLU A 462 11.62 -25.25 -32.37
C GLU A 462 10.79 -26.18 -33.25
N ARG A 463 9.67 -25.67 -33.76
CA ARG A 463 8.66 -26.50 -34.41
C ARG A 463 8.40 -26.12 -35.87
N THR A 464 8.19 -27.13 -36.71
CA THR A 464 7.68 -26.98 -38.08
C THR A 464 6.67 -28.09 -38.40
N ASP A 465 5.38 -27.76 -38.42
CA ASP A 465 4.28 -28.71 -38.67
C ASP A 465 3.79 -28.65 -40.12
N GLY A 466 4.58 -29.17 -41.06
CA GLY A 466 4.23 -29.15 -42.48
C GLY A 466 3.20 -30.20 -42.88
N THR A 467 3.13 -31.33 -42.18
CA THR A 467 2.19 -32.44 -42.41
C THR A 467 1.93 -33.20 -41.12
N ARG A 468 0.77 -33.84 -40.98
CA ARG A 468 0.45 -34.68 -39.83
C ARG A 468 0.90 -36.14 -40.08
N PRO A 469 1.79 -36.71 -39.25
CA PRO A 469 2.14 -38.13 -39.33
C PRO A 469 0.95 -39.04 -38.98
N PRO A 470 1.02 -40.34 -39.31
CA PRO A 470 0.08 -41.34 -38.82
C PRO A 470 -0.01 -41.36 -37.27
N PRO A 471 -1.17 -41.67 -36.66
CA PRO A 471 -1.36 -41.57 -35.21
C PRO A 471 -0.39 -42.40 -34.36
N ASP A 472 0.03 -43.57 -34.86
CA ASP A 472 1.04 -44.43 -34.26
C ASP A 472 2.44 -43.77 -34.25
N VAL A 473 2.76 -43.04 -35.32
CA VAL A 473 3.99 -42.22 -35.42
C VAL A 473 3.91 -41.02 -34.47
N GLU A 474 2.77 -40.32 -34.43
CA GLU A 474 2.57 -39.19 -33.50
C GLU A 474 2.77 -39.61 -32.04
N LEU A 475 2.19 -40.75 -31.66
CA LEU A 475 2.33 -41.31 -30.32
C LEU A 475 3.77 -41.71 -30.01
N ALA A 476 4.46 -42.38 -30.94
CA ALA A 476 5.86 -42.77 -30.75
C ALA A 476 6.76 -41.52 -30.57
N PHE A 477 6.58 -40.48 -31.37
CA PHE A 477 7.31 -39.22 -31.25
C PHE A 477 7.05 -38.53 -29.92
N PHE A 478 5.78 -38.46 -29.49
CA PHE A 478 5.43 -37.87 -28.19
C PHE A 478 6.06 -38.64 -27.03
N ARG A 479 6.05 -39.97 -27.06
CA ARG A 479 6.63 -40.81 -26.00
C ARG A 479 8.15 -40.73 -25.96
N VAL A 480 8.82 -40.70 -27.11
CA VAL A 480 10.27 -40.49 -27.18
C VAL A 480 10.64 -39.10 -26.67
N ALA A 481 9.88 -38.05 -27.01
CA ALA A 481 10.10 -36.71 -26.47
C ALA A 481 9.90 -36.65 -24.94
N GLN A 482 8.87 -37.32 -24.42
CA GLN A 482 8.58 -37.39 -22.99
C GLN A 482 9.74 -38.01 -22.22
N GLU A 483 10.21 -39.18 -22.67
CA GLU A 483 11.31 -39.89 -22.04
C GLU A 483 12.63 -39.12 -22.17
N ALA A 484 12.91 -38.56 -23.34
CA ALA A 484 14.12 -37.75 -23.57
C ALA A 484 14.15 -36.48 -22.70
N LEU A 485 13.03 -35.78 -22.57
CA LEU A 485 12.92 -34.59 -21.70
C LEU A 485 13.00 -34.94 -20.22
N ALA A 486 12.39 -36.05 -19.78
CA ALA A 486 12.51 -36.53 -18.41
C ALA A 486 13.99 -36.85 -18.08
N ASN A 487 14.69 -37.51 -19.00
CA ASN A 487 16.11 -37.78 -18.87
C ASN A 487 16.96 -36.50 -18.87
N ALA A 488 16.64 -35.51 -19.70
CA ALA A 488 17.30 -34.21 -19.72
C ALA A 488 17.12 -33.44 -18.40
N VAL A 489 15.95 -33.54 -17.75
CA VAL A 489 15.71 -32.94 -16.42
C VAL A 489 16.44 -33.70 -15.31
N LYS A 490 16.44 -35.05 -15.35
CA LYS A 490 17.02 -35.89 -14.29
C LYS A 490 18.56 -35.94 -14.35
N HIS A 491 19.12 -35.95 -15.57
CA HIS A 491 20.54 -36.22 -15.82
C HIS A 491 21.24 -35.12 -16.61
N GLY A 492 20.50 -34.34 -17.39
CA GLY A 492 21.02 -33.22 -18.19
C GLY A 492 21.11 -31.91 -17.40
N ARG A 493 21.30 -30.81 -18.14
CA ARG A 493 21.21 -29.43 -17.63
C ARG A 493 20.65 -28.51 -18.71
N PRO A 494 19.97 -27.41 -18.35
CA PRO A 494 19.63 -26.35 -19.28
C PRO A 494 20.86 -25.68 -19.91
N PRO A 495 20.73 -25.10 -21.12
CA PRO A 495 19.53 -25.04 -21.93
C PRO A 495 19.15 -26.41 -22.53
N ILE A 496 17.84 -26.67 -22.64
CA ILE A 496 17.30 -27.85 -23.33
C ILE A 496 16.59 -27.38 -24.60
N VAL A 497 16.95 -27.93 -25.75
CA VAL A 497 16.34 -27.59 -27.04
C VAL A 497 15.61 -28.81 -27.58
N VAL A 498 14.33 -28.63 -27.89
CA VAL A 498 13.51 -29.62 -28.58
C VAL A 498 13.28 -29.12 -29.99
N SER A 499 13.64 -29.91 -31.00
CA SER A 499 13.35 -29.59 -32.40
C SER A 499 12.41 -30.63 -32.98
N TYR A 500 11.26 -30.19 -33.48
CA TYR A 500 10.30 -31.06 -34.16
C TYR A 500 10.00 -30.54 -35.56
N ARG A 501 10.13 -31.40 -36.56
CA ARG A 501 9.82 -31.08 -37.95
C ARG A 501 9.09 -32.23 -38.61
N ALA A 502 7.91 -31.94 -39.14
CA ALA A 502 7.14 -32.86 -39.98
C ALA A 502 6.92 -32.29 -41.37
N THR A 503 7.18 -33.11 -42.39
CA THR A 503 7.08 -32.76 -43.81
C THR A 503 6.54 -33.96 -44.60
N PRO A 504 6.13 -33.78 -45.88
CA PRO A 504 5.72 -34.92 -46.71
C PRO A 504 6.81 -36.00 -46.87
N ALA A 505 8.07 -35.66 -46.63
CA ALA A 505 9.20 -36.60 -46.69
C ALA A 505 9.41 -37.39 -45.38
N GLY A 506 8.68 -37.07 -44.31
CA GLY A 506 8.82 -37.71 -43.00
C GLY A 506 8.79 -36.74 -41.82
N ALA A 507 9.02 -37.29 -40.63
CA ALA A 507 9.05 -36.58 -39.37
C ALA A 507 10.40 -36.77 -38.67
N SER A 508 10.86 -35.73 -37.98
CA SER A 508 12.10 -35.72 -37.20
C SER A 508 11.90 -35.00 -35.88
N LEU A 509 12.49 -35.55 -34.83
CA LEU A 509 12.50 -35.01 -33.47
C LEU A 509 13.94 -35.05 -32.95
N SER A 510 14.42 -33.97 -32.35
CA SER A 510 15.62 -34.00 -31.52
C SER A 510 15.37 -33.37 -30.15
N VAL A 511 16.04 -33.88 -29.14
CA VAL A 511 16.13 -33.31 -27.79
C VAL A 511 17.60 -33.22 -27.42
N ASP A 512 18.05 -32.00 -27.16
CA ASP A 512 19.43 -31.63 -26.89
C ASP A 512 19.54 -31.00 -25.51
N ASP A 513 20.35 -31.58 -24.63
CA ASP A 513 20.68 -31.01 -23.31
C ASP A 513 22.13 -30.50 -23.24
N ALA A 514 22.44 -29.67 -22.24
CA ALA A 514 23.79 -29.14 -21.99
C ALA A 514 24.47 -29.79 -20.75
N GLY A 515 24.07 -31.02 -20.41
CA GLY A 515 24.52 -31.76 -19.24
C GLY A 515 25.91 -32.41 -19.40
N PRO A 516 26.30 -33.31 -18.47
CA PRO A 516 27.56 -34.05 -18.56
C PRO A 516 27.60 -35.04 -19.75
N GLY A 517 26.43 -35.42 -20.29
CA GLY A 517 26.25 -36.39 -21.36
C GLY A 517 26.37 -37.84 -20.88
N ILE A 518 26.25 -38.78 -21.82
CA ILE A 518 26.33 -40.22 -21.54
C ILE A 518 27.79 -40.62 -21.31
N ALA A 519 28.06 -41.30 -20.18
CA ALA A 519 29.40 -41.78 -19.85
C ALA A 519 29.84 -42.91 -20.82
N PRO A 520 31.13 -42.94 -21.26
CA PRO A 520 31.64 -43.96 -22.19
C PRO A 520 31.45 -45.41 -21.71
N ASP A 521 31.41 -45.61 -20.39
CA ASP A 521 31.35 -46.91 -19.74
C ASP A 521 29.95 -47.22 -19.13
N ALA A 522 28.91 -46.49 -19.53
CA ALA A 522 27.55 -46.59 -18.97
C ALA A 522 26.87 -47.97 -19.14
N GLY A 523 27.48 -48.90 -19.87
CA GLY A 523 26.97 -50.26 -20.06
C GLY A 523 26.90 -51.11 -18.78
N THR A 524 27.71 -50.82 -17.75
CA THR A 524 27.80 -51.68 -16.55
C THR A 524 27.31 -51.07 -15.23
N THR A 525 27.19 -49.74 -15.11
CA THR A 525 26.86 -49.08 -13.82
C THR A 525 25.71 -48.05 -13.85
N ALA A 526 24.94 -47.96 -14.92
CA ALA A 526 23.74 -47.11 -14.94
C ALA A 526 22.62 -47.65 -14.03
N GLU A 527 21.94 -46.74 -13.30
CA GLU A 527 20.68 -47.03 -12.59
C GLU A 527 19.74 -47.83 -13.51
N LEU A 528 19.10 -48.88 -12.99
CA LEU A 528 18.19 -49.75 -13.74
C LEU A 528 17.12 -48.96 -14.54
N ASP A 529 16.65 -47.84 -13.97
CA ASP A 529 15.64 -46.95 -14.58
C ASP A 529 16.11 -46.30 -15.89
N GLY A 530 17.34 -45.80 -15.96
CA GLY A 530 17.85 -45.12 -17.17
C GLY A 530 18.07 -46.06 -18.35
N ARG A 531 18.34 -47.35 -18.08
CA ARG A 531 18.48 -48.39 -19.12
C ARG A 531 17.13 -48.82 -19.68
N LEU A 532 16.09 -48.88 -18.84
CA LEU A 532 14.72 -49.16 -19.28
C LEU A 532 14.18 -48.02 -20.15
N GLY A 533 14.45 -46.76 -19.79
CA GLY A 533 14.06 -45.59 -20.59
C GLY A 533 14.63 -45.63 -22.02
N MET A 534 15.94 -45.89 -22.17
CA MET A 534 16.58 -46.01 -23.49
C MET A 534 16.07 -47.21 -24.30
N LEU A 535 15.88 -48.37 -23.65
CA LEU A 535 15.32 -49.57 -24.29
C LEU A 535 13.90 -49.30 -24.83
N ASN A 536 13.07 -48.63 -24.03
CA ASN A 536 11.70 -48.28 -24.41
C ASN A 536 11.67 -47.30 -25.59
N MET A 537 12.56 -46.30 -25.61
CA MET A 537 12.68 -45.41 -26.78
C MET A 537 13.06 -46.19 -28.04
N GLN A 538 13.99 -47.15 -27.92
CA GLN A 538 14.45 -47.96 -29.05
C GLN A 538 13.36 -48.89 -29.59
N GLN A 539 12.64 -49.60 -28.71
CA GLN A 539 11.50 -50.43 -29.11
C GLN A 539 10.41 -49.63 -29.82
N ARG A 540 10.10 -48.42 -29.33
CA ARG A 540 9.11 -47.54 -29.95
C ARG A 540 9.55 -47.05 -31.33
N ALA A 541 10.84 -46.75 -31.51
CA ALA A 541 11.38 -46.42 -32.82
C ALA A 541 11.28 -47.60 -33.80
N GLU A 542 11.61 -48.81 -33.37
CA GLU A 542 11.50 -50.03 -34.17
C GLU A 542 10.05 -50.33 -34.59
N GLN A 543 9.08 -50.13 -33.70
CA GLN A 543 7.65 -50.35 -33.97
C GLN A 543 7.13 -49.53 -35.16
N ILE A 544 7.60 -48.28 -35.30
CA ILE A 544 7.20 -47.40 -36.42
C ILE A 544 8.19 -47.42 -37.59
N GLY A 545 9.25 -48.25 -37.51
CA GLY A 545 10.32 -48.29 -38.51
C GLY A 545 11.14 -47.00 -38.59
N ALA A 546 11.25 -46.27 -37.48
CA ALA A 546 12.07 -45.07 -37.34
C ALA A 546 13.50 -45.40 -36.91
N ILE A 547 14.42 -44.45 -37.15
CA ILE A 547 15.80 -44.52 -36.72
C ILE A 547 15.95 -43.67 -35.46
N LEU A 548 16.42 -44.27 -34.39
CA LEU A 548 16.76 -43.59 -33.14
C LEU A 548 18.29 -43.49 -33.00
N ASP A 549 18.79 -42.28 -32.79
CA ASP A 549 20.19 -41.98 -32.49
C ASP A 549 20.29 -41.35 -31.10
N ILE A 550 20.99 -42.01 -30.20
CA ILE A 550 21.27 -41.51 -28.86
C ILE A 550 22.78 -41.44 -28.70
N ARG A 551 23.31 -40.23 -28.53
CA ARG A 551 24.76 -40.01 -28.45
C ARG A 551 25.11 -38.84 -27.56
N ARG A 552 26.37 -38.79 -27.16
CA ARG A 552 26.94 -37.63 -26.52
C ARG A 552 27.05 -36.49 -27.54
N TRP A 553 26.57 -35.31 -27.17
CA TRP A 553 26.59 -34.16 -28.06
C TRP A 553 27.98 -33.48 -28.09
N PRO A 554 28.49 -33.04 -29.25
CA PRO A 554 29.84 -32.45 -29.36
C PRO A 554 30.08 -31.21 -28.48
N GLY A 555 29.01 -30.48 -28.11
CA GLY A 555 29.06 -29.31 -27.22
C GLY A 555 28.96 -29.61 -25.72
N GLY A 556 28.91 -30.89 -25.34
CA GLY A 556 28.48 -31.33 -24.00
C GLY A 556 27.00 -31.69 -24.00
N GLY A 557 26.61 -32.63 -23.12
CA GLY A 557 25.25 -33.12 -22.98
C GLY A 557 24.89 -34.34 -23.82
N THR A 558 23.59 -34.61 -23.90
CA THR A 558 23.01 -35.75 -24.63
C THR A 558 22.16 -35.26 -25.79
N HIS A 559 22.31 -35.94 -26.93
CA HIS A 559 21.47 -35.76 -28.11
C HIS A 559 20.65 -37.03 -28.32
N VAL A 560 19.33 -36.88 -28.34
CA VAL A 560 18.38 -37.92 -28.69
C VAL A 560 17.66 -37.47 -29.96
N ALA A 561 17.84 -38.19 -31.06
CA ALA A 561 17.19 -37.90 -32.33
C ALA A 561 16.38 -39.10 -32.84
N LEU A 562 15.16 -38.83 -33.32
CA LEU A 562 14.26 -39.81 -33.90
C LEU A 562 13.87 -39.34 -35.31
N GLU A 563 14.10 -40.18 -36.32
CA GLU A 563 13.76 -39.92 -37.71
C GLU A 563 12.84 -41.00 -38.29
N TRP A 564 11.71 -40.60 -38.84
CA TRP A 564 10.75 -41.47 -39.51
C TRP A 564 10.51 -41.02 -40.94
N ARG A 565 10.44 -41.97 -41.87
CA ARG A 565 10.10 -41.73 -43.28
C ARG A 565 8.90 -42.58 -43.69
N PRO A 566 7.94 -42.01 -44.43
CA PRO A 566 6.83 -42.78 -45.00
C PRO A 566 7.38 -43.78 -46.02
N ARG A 567 6.82 -44.99 -46.02
CA ARG A 567 7.18 -46.07 -46.97
C ARG A 567 6.55 -45.87 -48.34
#